data_AF-A0A1D8GH87-F1
#
_entry.id   AF-A0A1D8GH87-F1
#
_cell.length_a   1.000
_cell.length_b   1.000
_cell.length_c   1.000
_cell.angle_alpha   90.00
_cell.angle_beta   90.00
_cell.angle_gamma   90.00
#
_symmetry.space_group_name_H-M   'P 1'
#
loop_
_entity.id
_entity.type
_entity.pdbx_description
1 polymer ?
#
loop_
_entity_poly.entity_id
_entity_poly.type
_entity_poly.pdbx_seq_one_letter_code
_entity_poly.pdbx_strand_id
1 'polypeptide(L)'
;MAAGKQLGISLRFVYGCLKGFILISMIYMAIAATIIAFHPEAFSIYIIEYIKTPEYSKLRITLFGYLLMAFNGILELIKLRDENIKNRRRRKKNE
;
A
#
# COMPACT_ATOMS: atom_id res chain seq x y z
N MET A 1 26.21 15.13 -0.10
CA MET A 1 25.72 14.20 0.95
C MET A 1 24.25 14.37 1.33
N ALA A 2 23.73 15.59 1.48
CA ALA A 2 22.33 15.82 1.88
C ALA A 2 21.28 15.28 0.88
N ALA A 3 21.50 15.47 -0.43
CA ALA A 3 20.57 15.02 -1.48
C ALA A 3 20.38 13.48 -1.49
N GLY A 4 21.45 12.71 -1.32
CA GLY A 4 21.36 11.24 -1.27
C GLY A 4 20.59 10.72 -0.04
N LYS A 5 20.69 11.44 1.09
CA LYS A 5 19.91 11.11 2.29
C LYS A 5 18.42 11.40 2.10
N GLN A 6 18.09 12.48 1.42
CA GLN A 6 16.71 12.86 1.08
C GLN A 6 16.10 11.89 0.06
N LEU A 7 16.89 11.44 -0.92
CA LEU A 7 16.50 10.42 -1.88
C LEU A 7 16.22 9.07 -1.19
N GLY A 8 17.06 8.67 -0.24
CA GLY A 8 16.85 7.43 0.52
C GLY A 8 15.57 7.45 1.37
N ILE A 9 15.24 8.60 1.98
CA ILE A 9 14.01 8.77 2.77
C ILE A 9 12.77 8.69 1.85
N SER A 10 12.79 9.37 0.70
CA SER A 10 11.68 9.33 -0.25
C SER A 10 11.48 7.93 -0.85
N LEU A 11 12.54 7.22 -1.21
CA LEU A 11 12.44 5.82 -1.64
C LEU A 11 11.83 4.93 -0.55
N ARG A 12 12.19 5.14 0.72
CA ARG A 12 11.64 4.36 1.84
C ARG A 12 10.15 4.61 2.03
N PHE A 13 9.72 5.85 1.86
CA PHE A 13 8.31 6.21 1.88
C PHE A 13 7.54 5.54 0.73
N VAL A 14 8.06 5.65 -0.51
CA VAL A 14 7.45 5.02 -1.70
C VAL A 14 7.36 3.51 -1.54
N TYR A 15 8.38 2.87 -0.96
CA TYR A 15 8.35 1.45 -0.62
C TYR A 15 7.23 1.09 0.36
N GLY A 16 6.99 1.90 1.39
CA GLY A 16 5.85 1.73 2.29
C GLY A 16 4.51 1.91 1.56
N CYS A 17 4.40 2.90 0.68
CA CYS A 17 3.21 3.07 -0.16
C CYS A 17 2.92 1.85 -1.06
N LEU A 18 3.96 1.27 -1.66
CA LEU A 18 3.86 0.04 -2.46
C LEU A 18 3.38 -1.15 -1.63
N LYS A 19 3.88 -1.32 -0.40
CA LYS A 19 3.35 -2.34 0.53
C LYS A 19 1.87 -2.11 0.81
N GLY A 20 1.48 -0.87 1.06
CA GLY A 20 0.08 -0.51 1.27
C GLY A 20 -0.79 -0.84 0.06
N PHE A 21 -0.29 -0.58 -1.15
CA PHE A 21 -0.99 -0.92 -2.39
C PHE A 21 -1.24 -2.42 -2.51
N ILE A 22 -0.21 -3.25 -2.29
CA ILE A 22 -0.33 -4.72 -2.32
C ILE A 22 -1.39 -5.20 -1.33
N LEU A 23 -1.38 -4.66 -0.09
CA LEU A 23 -2.37 -5.01 0.93
C LEU A 23 -3.79 -4.69 0.47
N ILE A 24 -4.00 -3.49 -0.08
CA ILE A 24 -5.31 -3.08 -0.61
C ILE A 24 -5.75 -4.01 -1.74
N SER A 25 -4.87 -4.33 -2.68
CA SER A 25 -5.17 -5.26 -3.77
C SER A 25 -5.56 -6.65 -3.25
N MET A 26 -4.89 -7.15 -2.21
CA MET A 26 -5.26 -8.42 -1.58
C MET A 26 -6.65 -8.36 -0.94
N ILE A 27 -7.00 -7.26 -0.29
CA ILE A 27 -8.35 -7.07 0.29
C ILE A 27 -9.41 -7.09 -0.81
N TYR A 28 -9.20 -6.36 -1.92
CA TYR A 28 -10.12 -6.37 -3.05
C TYR A 28 -10.30 -7.77 -3.64
N MET A 29 -9.21 -8.52 -3.81
CA MET A 29 -9.25 -9.91 -4.29
C MET A 29 -10.03 -10.83 -3.34
N ALA A 30 -9.84 -10.69 -2.03
CA ALA A 30 -10.53 -11.50 -1.04
C ALA A 30 -12.05 -11.20 -1.01
N ILE A 31 -12.43 -9.93 -1.10
CA ILE A 31 -13.83 -9.51 -1.20
C ILE A 31 -14.45 -10.07 -2.49
N ALA A 32 -13.77 -9.92 -3.62
CA ALA A 32 -14.24 -10.44 -4.90
C ALA A 32 -14.44 -11.97 -4.85
N ALA A 33 -13.46 -12.71 -4.32
CA ALA A 33 -13.56 -14.16 -4.16
C ALA A 33 -14.74 -14.58 -3.27
N THR A 34 -15.01 -13.82 -2.20
CA THR A 34 -16.14 -14.06 -1.30
C THR A 34 -17.46 -13.84 -2.04
N ILE A 35 -17.60 -12.75 -2.79
CA ILE A 35 -18.81 -12.47 -3.58
C ILE A 35 -19.05 -13.57 -4.62
N ILE A 36 -18.00 -14.03 -5.31
CA ILE A 36 -18.07 -15.16 -6.26
C ILE A 36 -18.59 -16.42 -5.57
N ALA A 37 -18.06 -16.74 -4.38
CA ALA A 37 -18.40 -17.97 -3.67
C ALA A 37 -19.84 -17.98 -3.13
N PHE A 38 -20.34 -16.84 -2.65
CA PHE A 38 -21.67 -16.76 -2.03
C PHE A 38 -22.79 -16.39 -3.00
N HIS A 39 -22.50 -15.61 -4.05
CA HIS A 39 -23.51 -15.12 -5.00
C HIS A 39 -22.98 -15.12 -6.45
N PRO A 40 -22.74 -16.31 -7.03
CA PRO A 40 -22.14 -16.44 -8.36
C PRO A 40 -23.00 -15.83 -9.48
N GLU A 41 -24.33 -15.90 -9.37
CA GLU A 41 -25.25 -15.32 -10.38
C GLU A 41 -25.22 -13.78 -10.38
N ALA A 42 -25.23 -13.16 -9.20
CA ALA A 42 -25.14 -11.71 -9.07
C ALA A 42 -23.79 -11.17 -9.56
N PHE A 43 -22.71 -11.92 -9.30
CA PHE A 43 -21.38 -11.60 -9.79
C PHE A 43 -21.29 -11.64 -11.32
N SER A 44 -21.89 -12.63 -11.97
CA SER A 44 -21.91 -12.76 -13.43
C SER A 44 -22.58 -11.55 -14.10
N ILE A 45 -23.76 -11.15 -13.60
CA ILE A 45 -24.49 -9.99 -14.14
C ILE A 45 -23.70 -8.70 -13.93
N TYR A 46 -23.19 -8.46 -12.72
CA TYR A 46 -22.38 -7.28 -12.41
C TYR A 46 -21.12 -7.21 -13.28
N ILE A 47 -20.42 -8.32 -13.49
CA ILE A 47 -19.22 -8.34 -14.34
C ILE A 47 -19.55 -8.02 -15.80
N ILE A 48 -20.62 -8.59 -16.35
CA ILE A 48 -21.02 -8.35 -17.74
C ILE A 48 -21.35 -6.86 -17.94
N GLU A 49 -22.01 -6.24 -16.97
CA GLU A 49 -22.32 -4.80 -16.97
C GLU A 49 -21.07 -3.93 -16.76
N TYR A 50 -20.15 -4.38 -15.89
CA TYR A 50 -18.89 -3.71 -15.58
C TYR A 50 -17.89 -3.72 -16.75
N ILE A 51 -17.81 -4.82 -17.51
CA ILE A 51 -16.94 -4.92 -18.71
C ILE A 51 -17.43 -4.00 -19.83
N LYS A 52 -18.75 -3.76 -19.91
CA LYS A 52 -19.36 -2.93 -20.95
C LYS A 52 -19.22 -1.43 -20.70
N THR A 53 -18.83 -1.02 -19.49
CA THR A 53 -18.68 0.40 -19.14
C THR A 53 -17.21 0.85 -19.24
N PRO A 54 -16.86 1.70 -20.22
CA PRO A 54 -15.45 2.06 -20.50
C PRO A 54 -14.77 2.81 -19.35
N GLU A 55 -15.54 3.48 -18.49
CA GLU A 55 -15.02 4.20 -17.32
C GLU A 55 -14.47 3.28 -16.22
N TYR A 56 -14.96 2.04 -16.13
CA TYR A 56 -14.55 1.07 -15.10
C TYR A 56 -13.30 0.25 -15.48
N SER A 57 -12.81 0.37 -16.72
CA SER A 57 -11.56 -0.25 -17.17
C SER A 57 -10.31 0.29 -16.45
N LYS A 58 -10.42 1.45 -15.80
CA LYS A 58 -9.34 2.06 -15.01
C LYS A 58 -9.59 1.78 -13.54
N LEU A 59 -8.82 0.85 -12.98
CA LEU A 59 -8.81 0.53 -11.56
C LEU A 59 -8.46 1.79 -10.75
N ARG A 60 -9.48 2.51 -10.31
CA ARG A 60 -9.30 3.80 -9.63
C ARG A 60 -9.09 3.52 -8.15
N ILE A 61 -7.88 3.81 -7.66
CA ILE A 61 -7.61 3.74 -6.23
C ILE A 61 -8.52 4.76 -5.55
N THR A 62 -9.31 4.30 -4.58
CA THR A 62 -10.22 5.15 -3.82
C THR A 62 -9.41 6.10 -2.92
N LEU A 63 -10.01 7.21 -2.49
CA LEU A 63 -9.37 8.11 -1.52
C LEU A 63 -8.89 7.37 -0.27
N PHE A 64 -9.70 6.42 0.21
CA PHE A 64 -9.34 5.55 1.32
C PHE A 64 -8.11 4.69 1.02
N GLY A 65 -8.03 4.14 -0.20
CA GLY A 65 -6.84 3.41 -0.67
C GLY A 65 -5.58 4.28 -0.64
N TYR A 66 -5.65 5.53 -1.12
CA TYR A 66 -4.53 6.46 -1.05
C TYR A 66 -4.11 6.77 0.39
N LEU A 67 -5.08 6.95 1.30
CA LEU A 67 -4.80 7.19 2.72
C LEU A 67 -4.08 6.00 3.37
N LEU A 68 -4.51 4.76 3.08
CA LEU A 68 -3.85 3.54 3.55
C LEU A 68 -2.44 3.36 2.99
N MET A 69 -2.23 3.71 1.72
CA MET A 69 -0.89 3.71 1.11
C MET A 69 0.02 4.72 1.81
N ALA A 70 -0.45 5.96 1.97
CA ALA A 70 0.30 7.01 2.66
C ALA A 70 0.60 6.64 4.12
N PHE A 71 -0.36 6.02 4.82
CA PHE A 71 -0.18 5.53 6.18
C PHE A 71 0.94 4.48 6.27
N ASN A 72 0.97 3.51 5.34
CA ASN A 72 2.07 2.54 5.27
C ASN A 72 3.42 3.20 4.93
N GLY A 73 3.43 4.22 4.07
CA GLY A 73 4.60 5.06 3.82
C GLY A 73 5.14 5.71 5.10
N ILE A 74 4.26 6.32 5.90
CA ILE A 74 4.61 6.94 7.18
C ILE A 74 5.14 5.90 8.17
N LEU A 75 4.53 4.72 8.26
CA LEU A 75 4.99 3.66 9.15
C LEU A 75 6.43 3.23 8.84
N GLU A 76 6.81 3.10 7.56
CA GLU A 76 8.20 2.75 7.23
C GLU A 76 9.19 3.88 7.54
N LEU A 77 8.75 5.14 7.51
CA LEU A 77 9.57 6.27 7.97
C LEU A 77 9.76 6.25 9.49
N ILE A 78 8.72 5.90 10.26
CA ILE A 78 8.82 5.74 11.71
C ILE A 78 9.80 4.61 12.04
N LYS A 79 9.71 3.46 11.37
CA LYS A 79 10.68 2.36 11.57
C LYS A 79 12.11 2.79 11.25
N LEU A 80 12.32 3.51 10.15
CA LEU A 80 13.64 4.06 9.80
C LEU A 80 14.18 4.98 10.90
N ARG A 81 13.33 5.83 11.48
CA ARG A 81 13.71 6.70 12.59
C ARG A 81 14.15 5.88 13.82
N ASP A 82 13.38 4.86 14.17
CA ASP A 82 13.65 4.02 15.34
C ASP A 82 14.92 3.17 15.15
N GLU A 83 15.16 2.65 13.95
CA GLU A 83 16.41 1.98 13.56
C GLU A 83 17.63 2.91 13.72
N ASN A 84 17.51 4.16 13.28
CA ASN A 84 18.57 5.16 13.43
C ASN A 84 18.87 5.48 14.90
N ILE A 85 17.83 5.61 15.73
CA ILE A 85 17.97 5.83 17.18
C ILE A 85 18.69 4.62 17.82
N LYS A 86 18.27 3.40 17.48
CA LYS A 86 18.86 2.16 17.99
C LYS A 86 20.33 2.03 17.60
N ASN A 87 20.67 2.32 16.34
CA ASN A 87 22.04 2.28 15.84
C ASN A 87 22.93 3.33 16.52
N ARG A 88 22.41 4.53 16.78
CA ARG A 88 23.13 5.57 17.53
C ARG A 88 23.41 5.14 18.97
N ARG A 89 22.45 4.51 19.66
CA ARG A 89 22.64 3.96 21.01
C ARG A 89 23.70 2.86 21.05
N ARG A 90 23.73 1.97 20.05
CA ARG A 90 24.73 0.90 19.94
C ARG A 90 26.14 1.42 19.75
N ARG A 91 26.33 2.44 18.89
CA ARG A 91 27.65 3.07 18.69
C ARG A 91 28.21 3.67 19.98
N LYS A 92 27.39 4.42 20.71
CA LYS A 92 27.75 5.00 22.03
C LYS A 92 28.07 3.99 23.13
N LYS A 93 27.67 2.72 22.98
CA LYS A 93 27.96 1.66 23.96
C LYS A 93 29.28 0.94 23.66
N ASN A 94 29.76 1.04 22.41
CA ASN A 94 30.97 0.39 21.92
C ASN A 94 32.17 1.36 21.82
N GLU A 95 31.95 2.64 22.14
CA GLU A 95 32.97 3.67 22.38
C GLU A 95 33.18 3.80 23.88
#